data_AF-A0A691U6T8-F1
#
_entry.id   AF-A0A691U6T8-F1
#
_cell.length_a   1.000
_cell.length_b   1.000
_cell.length_c   1.000
_cell.angle_alpha   90.00
_cell.angle_beta   90.00
_cell.angle_gamma   90.00
#
_symmetry.space_group_name_H-M   'P 1'
#
loop_
_entity.id
_entity.type
_entity.pdbx_description
1 polymer ?
#
loop_
_entity_poly.entity_id
_entity_poly.type
_entity_poly.pdbx_seq_one_letter_code
_entity_poly.pdbx_strand_id
1 'polypeptide(L)'
;MNNFKEIAKLVRKYKERNNALYEFLDKEDVGEYFRSLISLSELKQDKTTMLAILRRLIDLKEENLVQEWKKNNFKEDKIIELKHKFYEEVRKFYEKEHQNLINEIKEKKLLNNFYQSLI
;
A
#
# COMPACT_ATOMS: atom_id res chain seq x y z
N MET A 1 28.00 -15.08 5.89
CA MET A 1 28.05 -13.94 6.83
C MET A 1 26.80 -13.09 6.57
N ASN A 2 26.04 -12.74 7.61
CA ASN A 2 24.81 -11.96 7.43
C ASN A 2 25.13 -10.49 7.16
N ASN A 3 24.44 -9.87 6.21
CA ASN A 3 24.62 -8.46 5.85
C ASN A 3 23.38 -7.64 6.21
N PHE A 4 23.16 -7.47 7.52
CA PHE A 4 22.03 -6.69 8.04
C PHE A 4 22.05 -5.22 7.60
N LYS A 5 23.23 -4.64 7.32
CA LYS A 5 23.37 -3.27 6.82
C LYS A 5 22.74 -3.14 5.42
N GLU A 6 22.98 -4.11 4.54
CA GLU A 6 22.39 -4.10 3.21
C GLU A 6 20.89 -4.39 3.25
N ILE A 7 20.43 -5.26 4.14
CA ILE A 7 19.00 -5.48 4.38
C ILE A 7 18.32 -4.19 4.85
N ALA A 8 18.92 -3.46 5.79
CA ALA A 8 18.37 -2.19 6.27
C ALA A 8 18.26 -1.14 5.15
N LYS A 9 19.25 -1.08 4.25
CA LYS A 9 19.15 -0.23 3.05
C LYS A 9 18.03 -0.69 2.12
N LEU A 10 17.90 -2.00 1.94
CA LEU A 10 16.87 -2.56 1.07
C LEU A 10 15.46 -2.24 1.59
N VAL A 11 15.22 -2.45 2.89
CA VAL A 11 13.96 -2.06 3.55
C VAL A 11 13.68 -0.57 3.36
N ARG A 12 14.68 0.30 3.51
CA ARG A 12 14.53 1.75 3.24
C ARG A 12 14.14 2.02 1.81
N LYS A 13 14.77 1.36 0.83
CA LYS A 13 14.42 1.48 -0.59
C LYS A 13 12.96 1.08 -0.86
N TYR A 14 12.47 0.00 -0.28
CA TYR A 14 11.05 -0.38 -0.41
C TYR A 14 10.12 0.66 0.20
N LYS A 15 10.45 1.19 1.38
CA LYS A 15 9.69 2.30 1.98
C LYS A 15 9.67 3.54 1.09
N GLU A 16 10.81 3.93 0.51
CA GLU A 16 10.92 5.06 -0.41
C GLU A 16 10.08 4.84 -1.68
N ARG A 17 10.07 3.61 -2.24
CA ARG A 17 9.21 3.26 -3.38
C ARG A 17 7.72 3.40 -3.05
N ASN A 18 7.29 2.94 -1.88
CA ASN A 18 5.91 3.11 -1.44
C ASN A 18 5.56 4.60 -1.27
N ASN A 19 6.45 5.39 -0.68
CA ASN A 19 6.24 6.83 -0.55
C ASN A 19 6.20 7.55 -1.90
N ALA A 20 6.95 7.10 -2.91
CA ALA A 20 6.94 7.67 -4.25
C ALA A 20 5.58 7.53 -4.95
N LEU A 21 4.69 6.64 -4.48
CA LEU A 21 3.33 6.52 -5.00
C LEU A 21 2.51 7.80 -4.78
N TYR A 22 2.90 8.67 -3.84
CA TYR A 22 2.28 9.99 -3.70
C TYR A 22 2.45 10.90 -4.92
N GLU A 23 3.42 10.63 -5.80
CA GLU A 23 3.56 11.33 -7.09
C GLU A 23 2.34 11.14 -8.00
N PHE A 24 1.52 10.10 -7.79
CA PHE A 24 0.29 9.88 -8.55
C PHE A 24 -0.80 10.92 -8.28
N LEU A 25 -0.66 11.75 -7.24
CA LEU A 25 -1.55 12.88 -7.01
C LEU A 25 -1.50 13.94 -8.12
N ASP A 26 -0.39 14.00 -8.85
CA ASP A 26 -0.14 15.01 -9.88
C ASP A 26 -0.10 14.40 -11.30
N LYS A 27 -0.48 13.13 -11.47
CA LYS A 27 -0.52 12.44 -12.77
C LYS A 27 -1.96 12.22 -13.23
N GLU A 28 -2.19 12.39 -14.53
CA GLU A 28 -3.47 12.06 -15.17
C GLU A 28 -3.69 10.54 -15.27
N ASP A 29 -2.62 9.79 -15.57
CA ASP A 29 -2.62 8.33 -15.58
C ASP A 29 -1.88 7.79 -14.35
N VAL A 30 -2.61 7.06 -13.53
CA VAL A 30 -2.15 6.46 -12.26
C VAL A 30 -1.99 4.94 -12.35
N GLY A 31 -2.20 4.36 -13.53
CA GLY A 31 -2.16 2.92 -13.76
C GLY A 31 -3.43 2.18 -13.33
N GLU A 32 -3.53 0.93 -13.79
CA GLU A 32 -4.75 0.10 -13.64
C GLU A 32 -5.07 -0.20 -12.18
N TYR A 33 -4.06 -0.50 -11.37
CA TYR A 33 -4.23 -0.81 -9.94
C TYR A 33 -4.85 0.36 -9.16
N PHE A 34 -4.41 1.60 -9.40
CA PHE A 34 -4.98 2.76 -8.71
C PHE A 34 -6.35 3.13 -9.27
N ARG A 35 -6.60 2.91 -10.57
CA ARG A 35 -7.95 3.01 -11.14
C ARG A 35 -8.91 2.01 -10.49
N SER A 36 -8.48 0.77 -10.25
CA SER A 36 -9.32 -0.22 -9.58
C SER A 36 -9.60 0.16 -8.13
N LEU A 37 -8.64 0.76 -7.41
CA LEU A 37 -8.87 1.27 -6.05
C LEU A 37 -9.85 2.46 -6.02
N ILE A 38 -9.75 3.39 -6.97
CA ILE A 38 -10.73 4.47 -7.11
C ILE A 38 -12.12 3.89 -7.37
N SER A 39 -12.23 2.96 -8.32
CA SER A 39 -13.51 2.29 -8.61
C SER A 39 -14.04 1.53 -7.39
N LEU A 40 -13.17 0.86 -6.62
CA LEU A 40 -13.54 0.15 -5.40
C LEU A 40 -14.08 1.10 -4.33
N SER A 41 -13.56 2.33 -4.26
CA SER A 41 -14.02 3.33 -3.29
C SER A 41 -15.43 3.83 -3.57
N GLU A 42 -15.93 3.65 -4.79
CA GLU A 42 -17.20 4.23 -5.28
C GLU A 42 -17.25 5.77 -5.16
N LEU A 43 -16.10 6.43 -4.97
CA LEU A 43 -15.95 7.89 -4.94
C LEU A 43 -15.63 8.44 -6.35
N LYS A 44 -15.78 9.75 -6.52
CA LYS A 44 -15.38 10.43 -7.75
C LYS A 44 -13.86 10.38 -7.90
N GLN A 45 -13.39 10.27 -9.15
CA GLN A 45 -11.98 10.39 -9.45
C GLN A 45 -11.53 11.85 -9.32
N ASP A 46 -10.99 12.18 -8.15
CA ASP A 46 -10.38 13.48 -7.86
C ASP A 46 -9.14 13.33 -6.96
N LYS A 47 -8.41 14.45 -6.82
CA LYS A 47 -7.16 14.49 -6.04
C LYS A 47 -7.38 14.15 -4.57
N THR A 48 -8.54 14.51 -4.00
CA THR A 48 -8.91 14.22 -2.61
C THR A 48 -9.14 12.73 -2.37
N THR A 49 -9.85 12.07 -3.28
CA THR A 49 -10.09 10.63 -3.27
C THR A 49 -8.77 9.87 -3.41
N MET A 50 -7.94 10.27 -4.36
CA MET A 50 -6.62 9.66 -4.53
C MET A 50 -5.75 9.83 -3.28
N LEU A 51 -5.74 11.01 -2.66
CA LEU A 51 -5.00 11.25 -1.41
C LEU A 51 -5.50 10.35 -0.27
N ALA A 52 -6.82 10.21 -0.13
CA ALA A 52 -7.41 9.36 0.90
C ALA A 52 -7.06 7.87 0.69
N ILE A 53 -7.09 7.38 -0.55
CA ILE A 53 -6.67 6.03 -0.93
C ILE A 53 -5.18 5.82 -0.64
N LEU A 54 -4.32 6.78 -1.02
CA LEU A 54 -2.88 6.69 -0.78
C LEU A 54 -2.55 6.69 0.72
N ARG A 55 -3.24 7.49 1.55
CA ARG A 55 -3.08 7.44 3.01
C ARG A 55 -3.53 6.10 3.59
N ARG A 56 -4.60 5.50 3.05
CA ARG A 56 -5.03 4.16 3.45
C ARG A 56 -3.97 3.10 3.09
N LEU A 57 -3.41 3.21 1.89
CA LEU A 57 -2.48 2.22 1.35
C LEU A 57 -1.06 2.35 1.90
N ILE A 58 -0.52 3.57 2.04
CA ILE A 58 0.90 3.81 2.37
C ILE A 58 1.07 4.09 3.86
N ASP A 59 0.18 4.89 4.44
CA ASP A 59 0.26 5.29 5.84
C ASP A 59 -0.53 4.35 6.77
N LEU A 60 -1.25 3.38 6.19
CA LEU A 60 -2.16 2.45 6.88
C LEU A 60 -3.29 3.13 7.66
N LYS A 61 -3.63 4.38 7.29
CA LYS A 61 -4.62 5.23 7.97
C LYS A 61 -5.96 5.25 7.25
N GLU A 62 -7.02 4.80 7.92
CA GLU A 62 -8.35 4.72 7.31
C GLU A 62 -9.18 6.01 7.42
N GLU A 63 -8.81 6.92 8.32
CA GLU A 63 -9.66 8.04 8.74
C GLU A 63 -10.02 8.96 7.58
N ASN A 64 -9.07 9.21 6.67
CA ASN A 64 -9.28 10.08 5.52
C ASN A 64 -10.30 9.51 4.54
N LEU A 65 -10.20 8.21 4.25
CA LEU A 65 -11.11 7.54 3.32
C LEU A 65 -12.51 7.42 3.91
N VAL A 66 -12.60 7.16 5.22
CA VAL A 66 -13.87 7.18 5.96
C VAL A 66 -14.51 8.58 5.95
N GLN A 67 -13.71 9.64 6.11
CA GLN A 67 -14.21 11.01 6.00
C GLN A 67 -14.75 11.33 4.60
N GLU A 68 -14.08 10.89 3.54
CA GLU A 68 -14.56 11.11 2.17
C GLU A 68 -15.88 10.38 1.91
N TRP A 69 -16.05 9.13 2.37
CA TRP A 69 -17.34 8.44 2.28
C TRP A 69 -18.45 9.15 3.06
N LYS A 70 -18.16 9.64 4.26
CA LYS A 70 -19.13 10.41 5.07
C LYS A 70 -19.56 11.70 4.38
N LYS A 71 -18.60 12.46 3.80
CA LYS A 71 -18.90 13.68 3.03
C LYS A 71 -19.77 13.41 1.82
N ASN A 72 -19.65 12.22 1.22
CA ASN A 72 -20.46 11.78 0.08
C ASN A 72 -21.76 11.06 0.51
N ASN A 73 -22.17 11.16 1.78
CA ASN A 73 -23.42 10.64 2.34
C ASN A 73 -23.56 9.11 2.26
N PHE A 74 -22.45 8.37 2.33
CA PHE A 74 -22.50 6.91 2.39
C PHE A 74 -23.07 6.49 3.75
N LYS A 75 -23.91 5.45 3.75
CA LYS A 75 -24.46 4.85 4.98
C LYS A 75 -23.37 4.10 5.73
N GLU A 76 -23.49 4.00 7.06
CA GLU A 76 -22.48 3.35 7.90
C GLU A 76 -22.23 1.89 7.50
N ASP A 77 -23.28 1.11 7.21
CA ASP A 77 -23.13 -0.28 6.76
C ASP A 77 -22.30 -0.39 5.47
N LYS A 78 -22.48 0.57 4.55
CA LYS A 78 -21.72 0.63 3.30
C LYS A 78 -20.27 1.01 3.56
N ILE A 79 -20.03 1.95 4.47
CA ILE A 79 -18.69 2.33 4.90
C ILE A 79 -17.96 1.11 5.47
N ILE A 80 -18.62 0.32 6.33
CA ILE A 80 -18.05 -0.90 6.91
C ILE A 80 -17.68 -1.90 5.80
N GLU A 81 -18.58 -2.15 4.85
CA GLU A 81 -18.31 -3.03 3.69
C GLU A 81 -17.07 -2.57 2.90
N LEU A 82 -16.99 -1.29 2.58
CA LEU A 82 -15.88 -0.71 1.81
C LEU A 82 -14.57 -0.75 2.60
N LYS A 83 -14.60 -0.53 3.92
CA LYS A 83 -13.43 -0.69 4.79
C LYS A 83 -12.86 -2.10 4.72
N HIS A 84 -13.70 -3.13 4.76
CA HIS A 84 -13.26 -4.52 4.63
C HIS A 84 -12.63 -4.80 3.26
N LYS A 85 -13.24 -4.30 2.19
CA LYS A 85 -12.68 -4.40 0.84
C LYS A 85 -11.31 -3.71 0.73
N PHE A 86 -11.16 -2.51 1.28
CA PHE A 86 -9.87 -1.83 1.31
C PHE A 86 -8.84 -2.50 2.21
N TYR A 87 -9.25 -3.11 3.32
CA TYR A 87 -8.35 -3.91 4.15
C TYR A 87 -7.75 -5.07 3.36
N GLU A 88 -8.58 -5.76 2.56
CA GLU A 88 -8.14 -6.85 1.70
C GLU A 88 -7.13 -6.39 0.65
N GLU A 89 -7.35 -5.24 0.00
CA GLU A 89 -6.40 -4.68 -0.97
C GLU A 89 -5.08 -4.23 -0.32
N VAL A 90 -5.14 -3.60 0.86
CA VAL A 90 -3.95 -3.23 1.63
C VAL A 90 -3.15 -4.48 2.02
N ARG A 91 -3.84 -5.56 2.45
CA ARG A 91 -3.20 -6.85 2.76
C ARG A 91 -2.44 -7.39 1.55
N LYS A 92 -3.12 -7.54 0.40
CA LYS A 92 -2.51 -8.06 -0.84
C LYS A 92 -1.31 -7.24 -1.27
N PHE A 93 -1.40 -5.90 -1.18
CA PHE A 93 -0.31 -5.00 -1.53
C PHE A 93 0.93 -5.28 -0.69
N TYR A 94 0.80 -5.31 0.64
CA TYR A 94 1.94 -5.52 1.52
C TYR A 94 2.44 -6.97 1.55
N GLU A 95 1.59 -7.97 1.38
CA GLU A 95 2.03 -9.36 1.20
C GLU A 95 2.94 -9.49 -0.04
N LYS A 96 2.52 -8.88 -1.16
CA LYS A 96 3.33 -8.86 -2.38
C LYS A 96 4.65 -8.12 -2.18
N GLU A 97 4.62 -6.92 -1.61
CA GLU A 97 5.84 -6.13 -1.36
C GLU A 97 6.80 -6.83 -0.39
N HIS A 98 6.26 -7.49 0.65
CA HIS A 98 7.06 -8.25 1.59
C HIS A 98 7.69 -9.48 0.92
N GLN A 99 6.93 -10.21 0.11
CA GLN A 99 7.45 -11.34 -0.65
C GLN A 99 8.55 -10.92 -1.63
N ASN A 100 8.37 -9.78 -2.31
CA ASN A 100 9.39 -9.20 -3.19
C ASN A 100 10.69 -8.89 -2.43
N LEU A 101 10.58 -8.26 -1.26
CA LEU A 101 11.71 -7.97 -0.38
C LEU A 101 12.43 -9.27 0.05
N ILE A 102 11.68 -10.28 0.49
CA ILE A 102 12.24 -11.58 0.87
C ILE A 102 12.99 -12.19 -0.31
N ASN A 103 12.38 -12.23 -1.50
CA ASN A 103 13.01 -12.78 -2.69
C ASN A 103 14.33 -12.08 -3.01
N GLU A 104 14.36 -10.74 -2.97
CA GLU A 104 15.58 -9.97 -3.23
C GLU A 104 16.67 -10.19 -2.15
N ILE A 105 16.29 -10.41 -0.89
CA ILE A 105 17.21 -10.82 0.19
C ILE A 105 17.83 -12.19 -0.12
N LYS A 106 17.01 -13.15 -0.59
CA LYS A 106 17.45 -14.52 -0.95
C LYS A 106 18.39 -14.50 -2.16
N GLU A 107 18.02 -13.79 -3.22
CA GLU A 107 18.82 -13.65 -4.45
C GLU A 107 20.20 -13.04 -4.17
N LYS A 108 20.25 -12.02 -3.32
CA LYS A 108 21.50 -11.37 -2.89
C LYS A 108 22.26 -12.13 -1.81
N LYS A 109 21.74 -13.27 -1.33
CA LYS A 109 22.33 -14.11 -0.27
C LYS A 109 22.72 -13.30 0.97
N LEU A 110 21.86 -12.37 1.39
CA LEU A 110 22.18 -11.43 2.49
C LEU A 110 22.07 -12.07 3.88
N LEU A 111 21.36 -13.20 3.99
CA LEU A 111 21.19 -13.97 5.22
C LEU A 111 21.68 -15.40 5.04
N ASN A 112 22.09 -16.00 6.15
CA ASN A 112 22.27 -17.44 6.22
C ASN A 112 20.91 -18.16 6.29
N ASN A 113 20.93 -19.49 6.13
CA ASN A 113 19.71 -20.31 6.11
C ASN A 113 18.86 -20.16 7.38
N PHE A 114 19.50 -19.98 8.54
CA PHE A 114 18.79 -19.80 9.81
C PHE A 114 17.93 -18.53 9.79
N TYR A 115 18.53 -17.36 9.55
CA TYR A 115 17.78 -16.09 9.52
C TYR A 115 16.82 -16.02 8.34
N GLN A 116 17.16 -16.63 7.20
CA GLN A 116 16.28 -16.68 6.04
C GLN A 116 15.02 -17.53 6.28
N SER A 117 15.04 -18.45 7.25
CA SER A 117 13.87 -19.27 7.61
C SER A 117 12.95 -18.58 8.64
N LEU A 118 13.41 -17.47 9.25
CA LEU A 118 12.62 -16.70 10.22
C LEU A 118 11.81 -15.57 9.57
N ILE A 119 11.99 -15.36 8.27
CA ILE A 119 11.34 -14.30 7.48
C ILE A 119 10.58 -14.89 6.30
#